data_AF-A0A969YKG1-F1
#
_entry.id   AF-A0A969YKG1-F1
#
_cell.length_a   1.000
_cell.length_b   1.000
_cell.length_c   1.000
_cell.angle_alpha   90.00
_cell.angle_beta   90.00
_cell.angle_gamma   90.00
#
_symmetry.space_group_name_H-M   'P 1'
#
loop_
_entity.id
_entity.type
_entity.pdbx_description
1 polymer ?
#
loop_
_entity_poly.entity_id
_entity_poly.type
_entity_poly.pdbx_seq_one_letter_code
_entity_poly.pdbx_strand_id
1 'polypeptide(L)'
;MDPLKTELQDAEIISRIVQGDTDSFEMLLDRYRGLVFGLVGRHVPVDRTEDVAQEAFLEVFRSLASFSGKSPFSHWISKIALRCCIDFWRRNRRGLEVPVSSISEDSDRWMDALLATDSLEVF
;
A
#
# COMPACT_ATOMS: atom_id res chain seq x y z
N MET A 1 19.48 -8.90 -6.32
CA MET A 1 19.41 -7.64 -7.08
C MET A 1 20.09 -6.57 -6.26
N ASP A 2 20.82 -5.66 -6.91
CA ASP A 2 21.40 -4.49 -6.25
C ASP A 2 20.26 -3.50 -5.88
N PRO A 3 20.05 -3.19 -4.58
CA PRO A 3 19.00 -2.28 -4.14
C PRO A 3 19.13 -0.89 -4.75
N LEU A 4 20.35 -0.36 -4.87
CA LEU A 4 20.61 0.98 -5.40
C LEU A 4 20.25 1.06 -6.89
N LYS A 5 20.57 0.00 -7.65
CA LYS A 5 20.17 -0.10 -9.06
C LYS A 5 18.65 -0.16 -9.23
N THR A 6 17.96 -0.79 -8.29
CA THR A 6 16.50 -0.90 -8.32
C THR A 6 15.87 0.46 -8.05
N GLU A 7 16.32 1.16 -7.01
CA GLU A 7 15.84 2.50 -6.64
C GLU A 7 16.03 3.52 -7.77
N LEU A 8 17.19 3.51 -8.45
CA LEU A 8 17.45 4.37 -9.60
C LEU A 8 16.48 4.08 -10.76
N GLN A 9 16.17 2.81 -11.00
CA GLN A 9 15.19 2.43 -12.02
C GLN A 9 13.77 2.85 -11.64
N ASP A 10 13.39 2.71 -10.36
CA ASP A 10 12.07 3.15 -9.90
C ASP A 10 11.90 4.66 -10.09
N ALA A 11 12.91 5.46 -9.72
CA ALA A 11 12.89 6.91 -9.89
C ALA A 11 12.71 7.33 -11.35
N GLU A 12 13.39 6.65 -12.29
CA GLU A 12 13.25 6.92 -13.73
C GLU A 12 11.85 6.57 -14.25
N ILE A 13 11.33 5.39 -13.87
CA ILE A 13 9.98 4.97 -14.26
C ILE A 13 8.92 5.93 -13.71
N ILE A 14 9.06 6.33 -12.44
CA ILE A 14 8.15 7.29 -11.79
C ILE A 14 8.18 8.64 -12.51
N SER A 15 9.37 9.13 -12.87
CA SER A 15 9.54 10.39 -13.61
C SER A 15 8.77 10.37 -14.93
N ARG A 16 8.85 9.27 -15.69
CA ARG A 16 8.11 9.09 -16.96
C ARG A 16 6.60 9.10 -16.74
N ILE A 17 6.11 8.40 -15.72
CA ILE A 17 4.68 8.33 -15.41
C ILE A 17 4.14 9.73 -15.04
N VAL A 18 4.88 10.47 -14.21
CA VAL A 18 4.50 11.84 -13.83
C VAL A 18 4.48 12.78 -15.03
N GLN A 19 5.30 12.51 -16.06
CA GLN A 19 5.31 13.24 -17.33
C GLN A 19 4.22 12.80 -18.33
N GLY A 20 3.38 11.82 -17.97
CA GLY A 20 2.22 11.38 -18.76
C GLY A 20 2.37 10.02 -19.44
N ASP A 21 3.51 9.34 -19.29
CA ASP A 21 3.71 7.96 -19.78
C ASP A 21 3.09 6.96 -18.79
N THR A 22 1.76 6.87 -18.81
CA THR A 22 1.01 6.03 -17.86
C THR A 22 1.26 4.54 -18.06
N ASP A 23 1.62 4.11 -19.27
CA ASP A 23 1.89 2.70 -19.61
C ASP A 23 3.12 2.19 -18.85
N SER A 24 4.06 3.07 -18.53
CA SER A 24 5.23 2.74 -17.69
C SER A 24 4.86 2.29 -16.26
N PHE A 25 3.62 2.50 -15.81
CA PHE A 25 3.15 2.02 -14.51
C PHE A 25 3.13 0.49 -14.41
N GLU A 26 2.93 -0.23 -15.52
CA GLU A 26 2.95 -1.70 -15.55
C GLU A 26 4.27 -2.26 -14.98
N MET A 27 5.40 -1.58 -15.24
CA MET A 27 6.71 -1.97 -14.73
C MET A 27 6.80 -1.88 -13.19
N LEU A 28 6.16 -0.87 -12.58
CA LEU A 28 6.08 -0.75 -11.12
C LEU A 28 5.13 -1.79 -10.56
N LEU A 29 3.99 -2.01 -11.22
CA LEU A 29 3.01 -3.00 -10.80
C LEU A 29 3.64 -4.39 -10.72
N ASP A 30 4.29 -4.86 -11.78
CA ASP A 30 4.94 -6.17 -11.81
C ASP A 30 6.02 -6.30 -10.73
N ARG A 31 6.82 -5.25 -10.54
CA ARG A 31 7.90 -5.22 -9.55
C ARG A 31 7.39 -5.32 -8.12
N TYR A 32 6.29 -4.64 -7.81
CA TYR A 32 5.79 -4.50 -6.44
C TYR A 32 4.57 -5.35 -6.11
N ARG A 33 4.03 -6.10 -7.08
CA ARG A 33 2.90 -7.02 -6.88
C ARG A 33 3.12 -7.95 -5.68
N GLY A 34 4.26 -8.63 -5.62
CA GLY A 34 4.56 -9.55 -4.52
C GLY A 34 4.60 -8.87 -3.15
N LEU A 35 5.14 -7.65 -3.07
CA LEU A 35 5.19 -6.86 -1.83
C LEU A 35 3.79 -6.46 -1.38
N VAL A 36 3.01 -5.86 -2.28
CA VAL A 36 1.66 -5.35 -1.96
C VAL A 36 0.73 -6.49 -1.60
N PHE A 37 0.63 -7.53 -2.42
CA PHE A 37 -0.24 -8.68 -2.13
C PHE A 37 0.19 -9.43 -0.86
N GLY A 38 1.49 -9.58 -0.65
CA GLY A 38 2.01 -10.23 0.56
C GLY A 38 1.76 -9.42 1.83
N LEU A 39 1.78 -8.08 1.75
CA LEU A 39 1.45 -7.19 2.87
C LEU A 39 -0.06 -7.22 3.14
N VAL A 40 -0.86 -6.97 2.11
CA VAL A 40 -2.33 -6.92 2.22
C VAL A 40 -2.87 -8.26 2.75
N GLY A 41 -2.43 -9.39 2.20
CA GLY A 41 -2.89 -10.72 2.62
C GLY A 41 -2.51 -11.11 4.05
N ARG A 42 -1.63 -10.37 4.73
CA ARG A 42 -1.36 -10.54 6.17
C ARG A 42 -2.37 -9.78 7.05
N HIS A 43 -3.03 -8.77 6.50
CA HIS A 43 -3.81 -7.80 7.27
C HIS A 43 -5.30 -7.78 6.90
N VAL A 44 -5.71 -8.43 5.82
CA VAL A 44 -7.12 -8.54 5.41
C VAL A 44 -7.49 -9.99 5.09
N PRO A 45 -8.79 -10.36 5.11
CA PRO A 45 -9.24 -11.68 4.72
C PRO A 45 -8.78 -12.08 3.31
N VAL A 46 -8.55 -13.39 3.11
CA VAL A 46 -8.03 -13.95 1.85
C VAL A 46 -8.90 -13.57 0.64
N ASP A 47 -10.23 -13.62 0.80
CA ASP A 47 -11.21 -13.27 -0.22
C ASP A 47 -11.29 -11.77 -0.53
N ARG A 48 -10.70 -10.91 0.31
CA ARG A 48 -10.64 -9.45 0.11
C ARG A 48 -9.24 -8.95 -0.27
N THR A 49 -8.26 -9.83 -0.30
CA THR A 49 -6.85 -9.46 -0.54
C THR A 49 -6.67 -8.83 -1.92
N GLU A 50 -7.31 -9.40 -2.95
CA GLU A 50 -7.21 -8.88 -4.31
C GLU A 50 -7.79 -7.47 -4.44
N ASP A 51 -9.01 -7.26 -3.94
CA ASP A 51 -9.68 -5.95 -3.99
C ASP A 51 -8.86 -4.87 -3.29
N VAL A 52 -8.36 -5.15 -2.09
CA VAL A 52 -7.59 -4.17 -1.31
C VAL A 52 -6.21 -3.92 -1.94
N ALA A 53 -5.58 -4.94 -2.53
CA ALA A 53 -4.33 -4.76 -3.26
C ALA A 53 -4.52 -3.91 -4.52
N GLN A 54 -5.61 -4.11 -5.25
CA GLN A 54 -5.96 -3.27 -6.41
C GLN A 54 -6.21 -1.83 -5.98
N GLU A 55 -6.95 -1.59 -4.89
CA GLU A 55 -7.16 -0.26 -4.33
C GLU A 55 -5.84 0.42 -3.94
N ALA A 56 -4.90 -0.34 -3.37
CA ALA A 56 -3.56 0.17 -3.06
C ALA A 56 -2.79 0.58 -4.32
N PHE A 57 -2.80 -0.22 -5.39
CA PHE A 57 -2.14 0.16 -6.64
C PHE A 57 -2.77 1.38 -7.31
N LEU A 58 -4.09 1.53 -7.23
CA LEU A 58 -4.78 2.74 -7.70
C LEU A 58 -4.35 3.97 -6.90
N GLU A 59 -4.24 3.86 -5.59
CA GLU A 59 -3.79 4.96 -4.72
C GLU A 59 -2.31 5.31 -4.95
N VAL A 60 -1.45 4.31 -5.19
CA VAL A 60 -0.05 4.50 -5.60
C VAL A 60 0.01 5.31 -6.89
N PHE A 61 -0.74 4.91 -7.91
CA PHE A 61 -0.78 5.61 -9.20
C PHE A 61 -1.24 7.06 -9.03
N ARG A 62 -2.34 7.30 -8.30
CA ARG A 62 -2.87 8.65 -8.04
C ARG A 62 -1.90 9.52 -7.24
N SER A 63 -1.14 8.92 -6.34
CA SER A 63 -0.24 9.63 -5.43
C SER A 63 1.20 9.72 -5.94
N LEU A 64 1.52 9.15 -7.11
CA LEU A 64 2.89 9.00 -7.59
C LEU A 64 3.63 10.33 -7.70
N ALA A 65 2.94 11.39 -8.11
CA ALA A 65 3.50 12.74 -8.19
C ALA A 65 3.91 13.33 -6.83
N SER A 66 3.39 12.79 -5.73
CA SER A 66 3.78 13.18 -4.36
C SER A 66 5.01 12.44 -3.84
N PHE A 67 5.48 11.41 -4.53
CA PHE A 67 6.65 10.66 -4.11
C PHE A 67 7.91 11.52 -4.23
N SER A 68 8.52 11.82 -3.08
CA SER A 68 9.64 12.77 -3.00
C SER A 68 11.02 12.14 -3.15
N GLY A 69 11.12 10.81 -3.28
CA GLY A 69 12.41 10.10 -3.33
C GLY A 69 13.22 10.11 -2.03
N LYS A 70 12.68 10.67 -0.92
CA LYS A 70 13.36 10.73 0.39
C LYS A 70 13.49 9.37 1.10
N SER A 71 12.75 8.37 0.63
CA SER A 71 12.79 7.00 1.12
C SER A 71 12.66 6.02 -0.05
N PRO A 72 13.13 4.77 0.10
CA PRO A 72 12.94 3.75 -0.92
C PRO A 72 11.47 3.65 -1.34
N PHE A 73 11.22 3.53 -2.64
CA PHE A 73 9.84 3.45 -3.16
C PHE A 73 9.09 2.25 -2.56
N SER A 74 9.79 1.14 -2.26
CA SER A 74 9.27 -0.03 -1.53
C SER A 74 8.67 0.32 -0.16
N HIS A 75 9.27 1.24 0.59
CA HIS A 75 8.72 1.71 1.87
C HIS A 75 7.49 2.59 1.66
N TRP A 76 7.55 3.48 0.67
CA TRP A 76 6.43 4.36 0.36
C TRP A 76 5.18 3.59 -0.12
N ILE A 77 5.33 2.62 -1.02
CA ILE A 77 4.22 1.76 -1.45
C ILE A 77 3.68 0.87 -0.32
N SER A 78 4.54 0.40 0.58
CA SER A 78 4.11 -0.37 1.75
C SER A 78 3.23 0.48 2.67
N LYS A 79 3.55 1.76 2.88
CA LYS A 79 2.70 2.67 3.67
C LYS A 79 1.31 2.83 3.04
N ILE A 80 1.23 3.00 1.72
CA ILE A 80 -0.05 3.11 1.01
C ILE A 80 -0.85 1.82 1.16
N ALA A 81 -0.24 0.66 0.94
CA ALA A 81 -0.90 -0.63 1.09
C ALA A 81 -1.42 -0.86 2.52
N LEU A 82 -0.65 -0.51 3.56
CA LEU A 82 -1.11 -0.56 4.95
C LEU A 82 -2.29 0.39 5.18
N ARG A 83 -2.23 1.63 4.69
CA ARG A 83 -3.33 2.58 4.80
C ARG A 83 -4.61 2.03 4.15
N CYS A 84 -4.53 1.38 2.99
CA CYS A 84 -5.67 0.72 2.36
C CYS A 84 -6.25 -0.41 3.22
N CYS A 85 -5.41 -1.19 3.92
CA CYS A 85 -5.87 -2.19 4.87
C CYS A 85 -6.63 -1.56 6.05
N ILE A 86 -6.16 -0.41 6.57
CA ILE A 86 -6.87 0.34 7.63
C ILE A 86 -8.19 0.86 7.10
N ASP A 87 -8.20 1.45 5.90
CA ASP A 87 -9.38 2.01 5.26
C ASP A 87 -10.44 0.92 5.01
N PHE A 88 -10.02 -0.28 4.62
CA PHE A 88 -10.87 -1.48 4.56
C PHE A 88 -11.53 -1.75 5.92
N TRP A 89 -10.76 -1.96 6.98
CA TRP A 89 -11.34 -2.26 8.29
C TRP A 89 -12.16 -1.12 8.88
N ARG A 90 -11.81 0.14 8.63
CA ARG A 90 -12.59 1.30 9.06
C ARG A 90 -13.97 1.32 8.43
N ARG A 91 -14.07 0.96 7.14
CA ARG A 91 -15.36 0.82 6.42
C ARG A 91 -16.15 -0.37 6.97
N ASN A 92 -15.49 -1.53 7.14
CA ASN A 92 -16.13 -2.76 7.60
C ASN A 92 -16.49 -2.79 9.09
N ARG A 93 -15.85 -1.98 9.95
CA ARG A 93 -16.29 -1.77 11.35
C ARG A 93 -17.50 -0.84 11.44
N ARG A 94 -17.65 0.11 10.51
CA ARG A 94 -18.76 1.08 10.48
C ARG A 94 -20.03 0.51 9.83
N GLY A 95 -19.90 -0.45 8.91
CA GLY A 95 -21.00 -1.24 8.36
C GLY A 95 -20.89 -2.68 8.83
N LEU A 96 -21.81 -3.13 9.70
CA LEU A 96 -21.92 -4.47 10.31
C LEU A 96 -22.00 -5.65 9.31
N GLU A 97 -20.99 -5.86 8.47
CA GLU A 97 -20.96 -6.95 7.47
C GLU A 97 -19.84 -7.98 7.68
N VAL A 98 -18.89 -7.71 8.58
CA VAL A 98 -17.84 -8.67 8.93
C VAL A 98 -17.90 -8.96 10.43
N PRO A 99 -18.14 -10.22 10.83
CA PRO A 99 -18.06 -10.61 12.24
C PRO A 99 -16.69 -10.22 12.81
N VAL A 100 -16.65 -9.67 14.03
CA VAL A 100 -15.39 -9.37 14.74
C VAL A 100 -14.46 -10.60 14.78
N SER A 101 -15.01 -11.81 14.79
CA SER A 101 -14.25 -13.06 14.72
C SER A 101 -13.45 -13.28 13.42
N SER A 102 -13.74 -12.53 12.36
CA SER A 102 -13.00 -12.58 11.09
C SER A 102 -11.83 -11.59 11.07
N ILE A 103 -11.75 -10.68 12.05
CA ILE A 103 -10.56 -9.87 12.30
C ILE A 103 -9.64 -10.70 13.18
N SER A 104 -8.42 -10.96 12.75
CA SER A 104 -7.47 -11.60 13.66
C SER A 104 -7.15 -10.66 14.81
N GLU A 105 -6.89 -11.17 16.01
CA GLU A 105 -6.49 -10.35 17.16
C GLU A 105 -5.21 -9.54 16.89
N ASP A 106 -4.28 -10.14 16.13
CA ASP A 106 -3.11 -9.42 15.63
C ASP A 106 -3.50 -8.30 14.67
N SER A 107 -4.61 -8.49 13.92
CA SER A 107 -5.15 -7.48 13.03
C SER A 107 -5.69 -6.26 13.78
N ASP A 108 -6.51 -6.50 14.77
CA ASP A 108 -7.05 -5.46 15.63
C ASP A 108 -5.95 -4.71 16.38
N ARG A 109 -4.95 -5.44 16.91
CA ARG A 109 -3.84 -4.83 17.65
C ARG A 109 -2.97 -3.93 16.76
N TRP A 110 -2.68 -4.32 15.51
CA TRP A 110 -1.91 -3.44 14.61
C TRP A 110 -2.70 -2.21 14.20
N MET A 111 -4.02 -2.33 14.01
CA MET A 111 -4.88 -1.20 13.70
C MET A 111 -4.95 -0.22 14.86
N ASP A 112 -5.16 -0.71 16.08
CA ASP A 112 -5.25 0.13 17.27
C ASP A 112 -3.92 0.84 17.55
N ALA A 113 -2.78 0.15 17.37
CA ALA A 113 -1.47 0.75 17.46
C ALA A 113 -1.26 1.84 16.41
N LEU A 114 -1.70 1.61 15.16
CA LEU A 114 -1.50 2.56 14.07
C LEU A 114 -2.42 3.78 14.18
N LEU A 115 -3.68 3.57 14.57
CA LEU A 115 -4.63 4.65 14.89
C LEU A 115 -4.18 5.49 16.10
N ALA A 116 -3.51 4.86 17.08
CA ALA A 116 -2.90 5.58 18.20
C ALA A 116 -1.66 6.40 17.76
N THR A 117 -0.97 5.99 16.70
CA THR A 117 0.18 6.73 16.12
C THR A 117 -0.21 7.76 15.06
N ASP A 118 -1.48 7.82 14.63
CA ASP A 118 -1.98 8.77 13.61
C ASP A 118 -2.04 10.23 14.11
N SER A 119 -1.46 10.52 15.28
CA SER A 119 -0.99 11.86 15.62
C SER A 119 0.27 12.17 14.80
N LEU A 120 0.05 12.51 13.53
CA LEU A 120 0.84 13.39 12.64
C LEU A 120 2.39 13.32 12.71
N GLU A 121 2.97 13.13 11.52
CA GLU A 121 4.41 13.26 11.19
C GLU A 121 5.34 12.14 11.66
N VAL A 122 5.32 11.01 10.94
CA VAL A 122 6.56 10.24 10.78
C VAL A 122 6.77 9.82 9.32
N PHE A 123 7.67 10.58 8.69
CA PHE A 123 8.31 10.47 7.37
C PHE A 123 7.53 10.86 6.11
#